data_AF-A0A1J5F7Z2-F1
#
_entry.id   AF-A0A1J5F7Z2-F1
#
_cell.length_a   1.000
_cell.length_b   1.000
_cell.length_c   1.000
_cell.angle_alpha   90.00
_cell.angle_beta   90.00
_cell.angle_gamma   90.00
#
_symmetry.space_group_name_H-M   'P 1'
#
loop_
_entity.id
_entity.type
_entity.pdbx_description
1 polymer ?
#
loop_
_entity_poly.entity_id
_entity_poly.type
_entity_poly.pdbx_seq_one_letter_code
_entity_poly.pdbx_strand_id
1 'polypeptide(L)'
;MTLIEIFTDYVVNKKSLVEYVELRKTLNQRGEFNDKTLILAQKNIDRLGLENKEILDEMYAILFKIVKLDKGHCVEYSLDFIKEILKLYKNSIKPKDVLRDYKEILNHKYSGA
;
A
#
# COMPACT_ATOMS: atom_id res chain seq x y z
N MET A 1 19.19 2.00 4.87
CA MET A 1 17.75 1.89 4.58
C MET A 1 17.02 1.64 5.89
N THR A 2 16.13 2.53 6.31
CA THR A 2 15.28 2.36 7.50
C THR A 2 14.17 1.33 7.23
N LEU A 3 13.52 0.80 8.28
CA LEU A 3 12.42 -0.16 8.10
C LEU A 3 11.30 0.39 7.18
N ILE A 4 11.02 1.68 7.28
CA ILE A 4 9.96 2.33 6.50
C ILE A 4 10.36 2.56 5.03
N GLU A 5 11.64 2.79 4.75
CA GLU A 5 12.17 2.84 3.38
C GLU A 5 12.14 1.45 2.72
N ILE A 6 12.53 0.41 3.47
CA ILE A 6 12.42 -0.98 3.00
C ILE A 6 10.96 -1.32 2.72
N PHE A 7 10.04 -0.98 3.63
CA PHE A 7 8.61 -1.18 3.42
C PHE A 7 8.10 -0.48 2.16
N THR A 8 8.49 0.77 1.97
CA THR A 8 8.12 1.56 0.79
C THR A 8 8.60 0.90 -0.50
N ASP A 9 9.84 0.45 -0.54
CA ASP A 9 10.39 -0.31 -1.66
C ASP A 9 9.56 -1.58 -1.94
N TYR A 10 9.19 -2.34 -0.90
CA TYR A 10 8.38 -3.54 -1.08
C TYR A 10 6.99 -3.24 -1.66
N VAL A 11 6.31 -2.20 -1.15
CA VAL A 11 4.97 -1.83 -1.64
C VAL A 11 5.06 -1.29 -3.08
N VAL A 12 5.93 -0.31 -3.33
CA VAL A 12 6.03 0.37 -4.63
C VAL A 12 6.47 -0.57 -5.74
N ASN A 13 7.43 -1.46 -5.45
CA ASN A 13 7.94 -2.44 -6.41
C ASN A 13 7.16 -3.75 -6.44
N LYS A 14 5.95 -3.78 -5.84
CA LYS A 14 5.05 -4.94 -5.83
C LYS A 14 5.72 -6.23 -5.31
N LYS A 15 6.64 -6.12 -4.35
CA LYS A 15 7.31 -7.26 -3.71
C LYS A 15 6.38 -7.88 -2.65
N SER A 16 6.67 -9.12 -2.28
CA SER A 16 5.85 -9.87 -1.32
C SER A 16 5.90 -9.26 0.07
N LEU A 17 4.75 -8.89 0.62
CA LEU A 17 4.66 -8.44 2.02
C LEU A 17 4.94 -9.58 3.01
N VAL A 18 4.79 -10.84 2.58
CA VAL A 18 5.17 -12.01 3.39
C VAL A 18 6.69 -12.08 3.53
N GLU A 19 7.43 -11.84 2.45
CA GLU A 19 8.90 -11.76 2.51
C GLU A 19 9.36 -10.57 3.37
N TYR A 20 8.68 -9.43 3.27
CA TYR A 20 8.95 -8.28 4.15
C TYR A 20 8.74 -8.61 5.65
N VAL A 21 7.70 -9.39 5.97
CA VAL A 21 7.45 -9.86 7.35
C VAL A 21 8.59 -10.74 7.87
N GLU A 22 9.18 -11.60 7.04
CA GLU A 22 10.34 -12.38 7.45
C GLU A 22 11.59 -11.51 7.58
N LEU A 23 11.84 -10.61 6.62
CA LEU A 23 12.97 -9.70 6.64
C LEU A 23 12.97 -8.83 7.91
N ARG A 24 11.84 -8.22 8.27
CA ARG A 24 11.79 -7.26 9.38
C ARG A 24 12.02 -7.88 10.76
N LYS A 25 11.81 -9.20 10.92
CA LYS A 25 12.14 -9.92 12.17
C LYS A 25 13.64 -9.81 12.50
N THR A 26 14.48 -9.60 11.48
CA THR A 26 15.93 -9.42 11.64
C THR A 26 16.33 -7.99 12.00
N LEU A 27 15.45 -7.01 11.82
CA LEU A 27 15.77 -5.58 11.90
C LEU A 27 15.50 -4.96 13.28
N ASN A 28 14.93 -5.72 14.23
CA ASN A 28 14.63 -5.31 15.61
C ASN A 28 13.93 -3.94 15.73
N GLN A 29 13.10 -3.60 14.73
CA GLN A 29 12.35 -2.35 14.63
C GLN A 29 10.86 -2.66 14.50
N ARG A 30 10.01 -1.80 15.10
CA ARG A 30 8.56 -1.92 15.01
C ARG A 30 8.03 -1.04 13.87
N GLY A 31 7.35 -1.65 12.93
CA GLY A 31 6.64 -0.94 11.86
C GLY A 31 5.20 -0.58 12.24
N GLU A 32 4.57 0.25 11.42
CA GLU A 32 3.16 0.67 11.55
C GLU A 32 2.19 -0.54 11.61
N PHE A 33 2.42 -1.54 10.75
CA PHE A 33 1.57 -2.71 10.64
C PHE A 33 2.18 -3.92 11.34
N ASN A 34 1.37 -4.71 12.05
CA ASN A 34 1.81 -6.02 12.58
C ASN A 34 1.82 -7.11 11.48
N ASP A 35 2.39 -8.28 11.79
CA ASP A 35 2.58 -9.37 10.81
C ASP A 35 1.24 -9.83 10.23
N LYS A 36 0.23 -10.00 11.08
CA LYS A 36 -1.12 -10.44 10.66
C LYS A 36 -1.75 -9.44 9.71
N THR A 37 -1.58 -8.15 9.96
CA THR A 37 -2.08 -7.08 9.11
C THR A 37 -1.42 -7.10 7.74
N LEU A 38 -0.10 -7.29 7.67
CA LEU A 38 0.63 -7.34 6.40
C LEU A 38 0.28 -8.57 5.57
N ILE A 39 0.13 -9.73 6.22
CA ILE A 39 -0.32 -10.97 5.57
C ILE A 39 -1.74 -10.81 5.03
N LEU A 40 -2.64 -10.14 5.79
CA LEU A 40 -3.99 -9.84 5.30
C LEU A 40 -3.96 -8.89 4.10
N ALA A 41 -3.12 -7.85 4.14
CA ALA A 41 -2.96 -6.94 3.01
C ALA A 41 -2.49 -7.67 1.75
N GLN A 42 -1.51 -8.60 1.87
CA GLN A 42 -1.08 -9.43 0.74
C GLN A 42 -2.23 -10.24 0.16
N LYS A 43 -3.00 -10.92 1.01
CA LYS A 43 -4.17 -11.70 0.57
C LYS A 43 -5.20 -10.83 -0.16
N ASN A 44 -5.43 -9.61 0.33
CA ASN A 44 -6.34 -8.67 -0.32
C ASN A 44 -5.80 -8.19 -1.67
N ILE A 45 -4.50 -7.93 -1.79
CA ILE A 45 -3.83 -7.59 -3.06
C ILE A 45 -3.98 -8.75 -4.05
N ASP A 46 -3.64 -9.97 -3.63
CA ASP A 46 -3.72 -11.16 -4.48
C ASP A 46 -5.16 -11.38 -4.97
N ARG A 47 -6.13 -11.28 -4.06
CA ARG A 47 -7.56 -11.42 -4.37
C ARG A 47 -8.05 -10.33 -5.31
N LEU A 48 -7.68 -9.07 -5.07
CA LEU A 48 -8.05 -7.96 -5.95
C LEU A 48 -7.43 -8.14 -7.34
N GLY A 49 -6.20 -8.64 -7.42
CA GLY A 49 -5.52 -8.94 -8.68
C GLY A 49 -6.22 -10.03 -9.51
N LEU A 50 -6.92 -10.96 -8.85
CA LEU A 50 -7.73 -11.98 -9.51
C LEU A 50 -9.13 -11.48 -9.91
N GLU A 51 -9.78 -10.72 -9.03
CA GLU A 51 -11.18 -10.29 -9.23
C GLU A 51 -11.32 -9.02 -10.07
N ASN A 52 -10.43 -8.04 -9.88
CA ASN A 52 -10.49 -6.72 -10.50
C ASN A 52 -9.07 -6.15 -10.73
N LYS A 53 -8.29 -6.82 -11.58
CA LYS A 53 -6.91 -6.44 -11.89
C LYS A 53 -6.75 -4.97 -12.29
N GLU A 54 -7.66 -4.44 -13.10
CA GLU A 54 -7.62 -3.04 -13.57
C GLU A 54 -7.58 -2.04 -12.41
N ILE A 55 -8.35 -2.28 -11.35
CA ILE A 55 -8.40 -1.42 -10.17
C ILE A 55 -7.07 -1.48 -9.43
N LEU A 56 -6.53 -2.68 -9.23
CA LEU A 56 -5.24 -2.85 -8.57
C LEU A 56 -4.11 -2.16 -9.35
N ASP A 57 -4.08 -2.34 -10.68
CA ASP A 57 -3.09 -1.72 -11.55
C ASP A 57 -3.19 -0.20 -11.53
N GLU A 58 -4.41 0.36 -11.51
CA GLU A 58 -4.62 1.80 -11.39
C GLU A 58 -4.13 2.35 -10.03
N MET A 59 -4.44 1.67 -8.93
CA MET A 59 -3.94 2.07 -7.60
C MET A 59 -2.41 2.07 -7.56
N TYR A 60 -1.75 1.04 -8.13
CA TYR A 60 -0.29 1.01 -8.21
C TYR A 60 0.28 2.07 -9.15
N ALA A 61 -0.37 2.35 -10.27
CA ALA A 61 0.06 3.40 -11.20
C ALA A 61 0.05 4.78 -10.52
N ILE A 62 -0.99 5.05 -9.73
CA ILE A 62 -1.10 6.27 -8.92
C ILE A 62 0.03 6.33 -7.88
N LEU A 63 0.23 5.27 -7.09
CA LEU A 63 1.30 5.19 -6.10
C LEU A 63 2.68 5.47 -6.74
N PHE A 64 3.00 4.78 -7.83
CA PHE A 64 4.27 4.94 -8.53
C PHE A 64 4.48 6.36 -9.06
N LYS A 65 3.45 6.96 -9.66
CA LYS A 65 3.49 8.35 -10.15
C LYS A 65 3.81 9.32 -9.02
N ILE A 66 3.14 9.16 -7.88
CA ILE A 66 3.23 10.04 -6.72
C ILE A 66 4.60 9.94 -6.06
N VAL A 67 5.06 8.71 -5.78
CA VAL A 67 6.40 8.46 -5.24
C VAL A 67 7.48 9.02 -6.16
N LYS A 68 7.31 8.92 -7.48
CA LYS A 68 8.25 9.48 -8.46
C LYS A 68 8.25 11.02 -8.46
N LEU A 69 7.09 11.65 -8.41
CA LEU A 69 6.95 13.12 -8.37
C LEU A 69 7.59 13.69 -7.09
N ASP A 70 7.37 13.02 -5.97
CA ASP A 70 7.93 13.38 -4.68
C ASP A 70 9.35 12.81 -4.46
N LYS A 71 10.01 12.29 -5.52
CA LYS A 71 11.36 11.70 -5.51
C LYS A 71 11.61 10.68 -4.37
N GLY A 72 10.57 10.01 -3.91
CA GLY A 72 10.63 9.04 -2.81
C GLY A 72 10.79 9.65 -1.41
N HIS A 73 10.55 10.96 -1.24
CA HIS A 73 10.71 11.63 0.05
C HIS A 73 9.62 11.26 1.06
N CYS A 74 8.37 11.08 0.62
CA CYS A 74 7.26 10.75 1.50
C CYS A 74 6.92 9.24 1.50
N VAL A 75 7.27 8.59 2.60
CA VAL A 75 6.98 7.17 2.85
C VAL A 75 5.51 6.90 3.23
N GLU A 76 4.74 7.94 3.53
CA GLU A 76 3.33 7.81 3.94
C GLU A 76 2.45 7.25 2.81
N TYR A 77 2.80 7.48 1.55
CA TYR A 77 2.00 6.99 0.42
C TYR A 77 1.88 5.46 0.40
N SER A 78 2.96 4.76 0.79
CA SER A 78 2.97 3.31 0.92
C SER A 78 2.11 2.83 2.08
N LEU A 79 2.08 3.60 3.18
CA LEU A 79 1.23 3.32 4.34
C LEU A 79 -0.24 3.51 3.99
N ASP A 80 -0.58 4.61 3.32
CA ASP A 80 -1.95 4.91 2.90
C ASP A 80 -2.46 3.88 1.90
N PHE A 81 -1.62 3.47 0.94
CA PHE A 81 -1.95 2.39 0.01
C PHE A 81 -2.36 1.11 0.77
N ILE A 82 -1.56 0.68 1.74
CA ILE A 82 -1.88 -0.53 2.53
C ILE A 82 -3.14 -0.33 3.40
N LYS A 83 -3.36 0.86 3.96
CA LYS A 83 -4.61 1.17 4.69
C LYS A 83 -5.85 0.99 3.81
N GLU A 84 -5.80 1.46 2.56
CA GLU A 84 -6.88 1.30 1.60
C GLU A 84 -7.09 -0.17 1.18
N ILE A 85 -6.02 -0.90 0.89
CA ILE A 85 -6.08 -2.34 0.62
C ILE A 85 -6.73 -3.11 1.78
N LEU A 86 -6.47 -2.71 3.02
CA LEU A 86 -7.03 -3.36 4.22
C LEU A 86 -8.52 -3.08 4.44
N LYS A 87 -9.11 -2.09 3.74
CA LYS A 87 -10.56 -1.86 3.73
C LYS A 87 -11.29 -2.85 2.81
N LEU A 88 -10.61 -3.39 1.79
CA LEU A 88 -11.19 -4.38 0.90
C LEU A 88 -11.67 -5.59 1.68
N TYR A 89 -12.84 -6.11 1.28
CA TYR A 89 -13.45 -7.31 1.82
C TYR A 89 -13.81 -7.23 3.32
N LYS A 90 -13.66 -6.05 3.94
CA LYS A 90 -14.34 -5.70 5.18
C LYS A 90 -15.68 -5.09 4.80
N ASN A 91 -16.77 -5.65 5.34
CA ASN A 91 -18.14 -5.23 5.03
C ASN A 91 -18.44 -5.33 3.52
N SER A 92 -19.40 -4.53 3.04
CA SER A 92 -19.83 -4.47 1.64
C SER A 92 -19.06 -3.44 0.78
N ILE A 93 -17.83 -3.08 1.16
CA ILE A 93 -17.01 -2.11 0.42
C ILE A 93 -16.58 -2.71 -0.91
N LYS A 94 -16.87 -2.02 -2.01
CA LYS A 94 -16.49 -2.48 -3.34
C LYS A 94 -15.09 -1.99 -3.71
N PRO A 95 -14.33 -2.73 -4.52
CA PRO A 95 -13.02 -2.29 -5.01
C PRO A 95 -13.00 -0.88 -5.64
N LYS A 96 -14.06 -0.50 -6.35
CA LYS A 96 -14.18 0.84 -6.96
C LYS A 96 -14.26 1.95 -5.92
N ASP A 97 -14.89 1.69 -4.77
CA ASP A 97 -14.96 2.66 -3.68
C ASP A 97 -13.58 2.88 -3.06
N VAL A 98 -12.80 1.80 -2.88
CA VAL A 98 -11.42 1.89 -2.39
C VAL A 98 -10.52 2.72 -3.32
N LEU A 99 -10.65 2.55 -4.63
CA LEU A 99 -9.92 3.39 -5.59
C LEU A 99 -10.32 4.86 -5.52
N ARG A 100 -11.62 5.16 -5.39
CA ARG A 100 -12.12 6.53 -5.22
C ARG A 100 -11.55 7.15 -3.95
N ASP A 101 -11.70 6.47 -2.83
CA ASP A 101 -11.22 6.96 -1.52
C ASP A 101 -9.69 7.15 -1.53
N TYR A 102 -8.94 6.25 -2.17
CA TYR A 102 -7.49 6.40 -2.34
C TYR A 102 -7.13 7.67 -3.13
N LYS A 103 -7.83 7.94 -4.24
CA LYS A 103 -7.65 9.17 -5.02
C LYS A 103 -7.97 10.42 -4.19
N GLU A 104 -9.00 10.38 -3.35
CA GLU A 104 -9.38 11.51 -2.49
C GLU A 104 -8.32 11.80 -1.42
N ILE A 105 -7.82 10.77 -0.72
CA ILE A 105 -6.72 10.91 0.26
C ILE A 105 -5.53 11.62 -0.38
N LEU A 106 -5.18 11.20 -1.59
CA LEU A 106 -4.06 11.78 -2.31
C LEU A 106 -4.38 13.20 -2.78
N ASN A 107 -5.59 13.46 -3.29
CA ASN A 107 -5.98 14.80 -3.70
C ASN A 107 -5.90 15.78 -2.52
N HIS A 108 -6.34 15.39 -1.32
CA HIS A 108 -6.17 16.22 -0.11
C HIS A 108 -4.70 16.49 0.22
N LYS A 109 -3.81 15.51 0.06
CA LYS A 109 -2.37 15.68 0.27
C LYS A 109 -1.69 16.56 -0.80
N TYR A 110 -2.21 16.60 -2.02
CA TYR A 110 -1.67 17.39 -3.14
C TYR A 110 -2.33 18.77 -3.31
N SER A 111 -3.55 18.98 -2.83
CA SER A 111 -4.30 20.24 -2.98
C SER A 111 -3.91 21.32 -1.97
N GLY A 112 -3.03 20.99 -1.01
CA GLY A 112 -2.48 21.92 -0.02
C GLY A 112 -1.03 22.34 -0.28
N ALA A 113 -0.50 22.04 -1.47
CA ALA A 113 0.85 22.43 -1.92
C ALA A 113 0.80 23.62 -2.88
#